data_AF-A0A7V8WYC8-F1
#
_entry.id   AF-A0A7V8WYC8-F1
#
_cell.length_a   1.000
_cell.length_b   1.000
_cell.length_c   1.000
_cell.angle_alpha   90.00
_cell.angle_beta   90.00
_cell.angle_gamma   90.00
#
_symmetry.space_group_name_H-M   'P 1'
#
loop_
_entity.id
_entity.type
_entity.pdbx_description
1 polymer ?
#
loop_
_entity_poly.entity_id
_entity_poly.type
_entity_poly.pdbx_seq_one_letter_code
_entity_poly.pdbx_strand_id
1 'polypeptide(L)' 'MTDVGELTALLGEAPSFVRAKLGDRLDDPTRAFVALSPLLFVATTDDEGCLDISPKGDEPGFVQVADETTLLI' A
#
# COMPACT_ATOMS: atom_id res chain seq x y z
N MET A 1 6.15 13.81 -15.84
CA MET A 1 5.83 14.38 -14.51
C MET A 1 6.17 13.33 -13.48
N THR A 2 7.29 13.49 -12.79
CA THR A 2 7.82 12.56 -11.78
C THR A 2 8.03 13.26 -10.43
N ASP A 3 7.59 14.51 -10.32
CA ASP A 3 7.71 15.34 -9.13
C ASP A 3 6.34 15.68 -8.56
N VAL A 4 6.22 15.67 -7.23
CA VAL A 4 4.96 15.96 -6.54
C VAL A 4 4.59 17.44 -6.65
N GLY A 5 5.56 18.34 -6.66
CA GLY A 5 5.33 19.78 -6.80
C GLY A 5 4.77 20.16 -8.17
N GLU A 6 5.29 19.57 -9.26
CA GLU A 6 4.73 19.73 -10.60
C GLU A 6 3.25 19.30 -10.65
N LEU A 7 2.93 18.18 -10.02
CA LEU A 7 1.56 17.66 -9.95
C LEU A 7 0.64 18.59 -9.15
N THR A 8 1.10 19.10 -8.00
CA THR A 8 0.34 20.06 -7.19
C THR A 8 0.14 21.39 -7.90
N ALA A 9 1.11 21.87 -8.69
CA ALA A 9 0.95 23.09 -9.50
C ALA A 9 -0.13 22.92 -10.59
N LEU A 10 -0.26 21.71 -11.14
CA LEU A 10 -1.25 21.39 -12.18
C LEU A 10 -2.66 21.15 -11.62
N LEU A 11 -2.78 20.41 -10.51
CA LEU A 11 -4.06 19.95 -9.95
C LEU A 11 -4.55 20.74 -8.74
N GLY A 12 -3.67 21.52 -8.11
CA GLY A 12 -3.93 22.21 -6.85
C GLY A 12 -3.69 21.37 -5.60
N GLU A 13 -3.89 22.00 -4.44
CA GLU A 13 -3.76 21.35 -3.13
C GLU A 13 -4.89 20.34 -2.89
N ALA A 14 -4.53 19.15 -2.40
CA ALA A 14 -5.52 18.15 -2.02
C ALA A 14 -6.38 18.67 -0.85
N PRO A 15 -7.72 18.52 -0.90
CA PRO A 15 -8.59 18.88 0.21
C PRO A 15 -8.20 18.18 1.52
N SER A 16 -8.42 18.86 2.65
CA SER A 16 -7.99 18.38 3.97
C SER A 16 -8.51 16.98 4.32
N PHE A 17 -9.77 16.67 3.97
CA PHE A 17 -10.36 15.36 4.23
C PHE A 17 -9.71 14.21 3.43
N VAL A 18 -9.11 14.51 2.26
CA VAL A 18 -8.37 13.52 1.46
C VAL A 18 -7.06 13.17 2.14
N ARG A 19 -6.41 14.16 2.77
CA ARG A 19 -5.17 13.95 3.54
C ARG A 19 -5.46 13.25 4.86
N ALA A 20 -6.59 13.55 5.49
CA ALA A 20 -6.96 13.00 6.79
C ALA A 20 -7.18 11.48 6.78
N LYS A 21 -7.49 10.87 5.62
CA LYS A 21 -7.63 9.41 5.48
C LYS A 21 -6.31 8.68 5.15
N LEU A 22 -5.20 9.39 5.03
CA LEU A 22 -3.90 8.77 4.83
C LEU A 22 -3.36 8.32 6.18
N GLY A 23 -2.87 7.09 6.24
CA GLY A 23 -2.17 6.53 7.39
C GLY A 23 -0.87 5.88 6.93
N ASP A 24 0.15 5.97 7.77
CA ASP A 24 1.45 5.31 7.61
C ASP A 24 1.57 4.05 8.48
N ARG A 25 0.47 3.63 9.11
CA ARG A 25 0.39 2.47 10.01
C ARG A 25 -0.80 1.60 9.65
N LEU A 26 -0.67 0.32 9.92
CA LEU A 26 -1.72 -0.69 9.83
C LEU A 26 -2.68 -0.52 11.01
N ASP A 27 -3.67 0.34 10.84
CA ASP A 27 -4.75 0.56 11.81
C ASP A 27 -5.73 -0.62 11.87
N ASP A 28 -6.65 -0.61 12.84
CA ASP A 28 -7.58 -1.72 13.05
C ASP A 28 -8.42 -2.06 11.79
N PRO A 29 -8.97 -1.09 11.04
CA PRO A 29 -9.63 -1.36 9.76
C PRO A 29 -8.72 -2.03 8.73
N THR A 30 -7.48 -1.56 8.57
CA THR A 30 -6.53 -2.11 7.61
C THR A 30 -6.11 -3.52 8.00
N ARG A 31 -5.88 -3.77 9.29
CA ARG A 31 -5.56 -5.10 9.83
C ARG A 31 -6.71 -6.09 9.59
N ALA A 32 -7.95 -5.66 9.81
CA ALA A 32 -9.13 -6.48 9.53
C ALA A 32 -9.26 -6.80 8.04
N PHE A 33 -8.97 -5.83 7.16
CA PHE A 33 -8.95 -6.04 5.71
C PHE A 33 -7.88 -7.07 5.30
N VAL A 34 -6.65 -6.94 5.80
CA VAL A 34 -5.56 -7.89 5.51
C VAL A 34 -5.92 -9.29 5.98
N ALA A 35 -6.45 -9.44 7.21
CA ALA A 35 -6.82 -10.75 7.78
C ALA A 35 -7.89 -11.49 6.97
N LEU A 36 -8.76 -10.77 6.25
CA LEU A 36 -9.83 -11.35 5.42
C LEU A 36 -9.42 -11.55 3.96
N SER A 37 -8.26 -11.04 3.54
CA SER A 37 -7.83 -11.06 2.15
C SER A 37 -7.19 -12.40 1.76
N PRO A 38 -7.71 -13.15 0.77
CA PRO A 38 -7.12 -14.39 0.28
C PRO A 38 -6.12 -14.18 -0.88
N LEU A 39 -5.81 -12.91 -1.21
CA LEU A 39 -4.98 -12.54 -2.34
C LEU A 39 -4.31 -11.18 -2.08
N LEU A 40 -3.02 -11.09 -2.43
CA LEU A 40 -2.29 -9.83 -2.57
C LEU A 40 -1.40 -9.86 -3.81
N PHE A 41 -0.88 -8.69 -4.17
CA PHE A 41 0.11 -8.53 -5.24
C PHE A 41 1.33 -7.84 -4.65
N VAL A 42 2.51 -8.43 -4.82
CA VAL A 42 3.78 -7.79 -4.48
C VAL A 42 4.43 -7.32 -5.76
N ALA A 43 4.79 -6.04 -5.81
CA ALA A 43 5.55 -5.44 -6.90
C ALA A 43 6.97 -5.13 -6.42
N THR A 44 7.97 -5.52 -7.20
CA THR A 44 9.38 -5.20 -6.94
C THR A 44 10.01 -4.67 -8.21
N THR A 45 11.04 -3.84 -8.06
CA THR A 45 11.87 -3.35 -9.16
C THR A 45 13.31 -3.80 -8.95
N ASP A 46 13.99 -4.15 -10.03
CA ASP A 46 15.45 -4.32 -10.01
C ASP A 46 16.18 -2.96 -10.08
N ASP A 47 17.51 -3.01 -10.05
CA ASP A 47 18.38 -1.82 -10.11
C ASP A 47 18.28 -1.06 -11.45
N GLU A 48 17.76 -1.71 -12.50
CA GLU A 48 17.52 -1.13 -13.82
C GLU A 48 16.11 -0.54 -13.95
N GLY A 49 15.27 -0.69 -12.91
CA GLY A 49 13.89 -0.20 -12.87
C GLY A 49 12.88 -1.11 -13.59
N CYS A 50 13.26 -2.35 -13.93
CA CYS A 50 12.31 -3.32 -14.47
C CYS A 50 11.34 -3.77 -13.38
N LEU A 51 10.05 -3.53 -13.60
CA LEU A 51 8.98 -3.87 -12.68
C LEU A 51 8.51 -5.32 -12.89
N ASP A 52 8.48 -6.11 -11.82
CA ASP A 52 7.82 -7.40 -11.77
C ASP A 52 6.71 -7.41 -10.71
N ILE A 53 5.62 -8.15 -10.98
CA ILE A 53 4.47 -8.28 -10.07
C ILE A 53 4.12 -9.75 -9.88
N SER A 54 4.12 -10.18 -8.64
CA SER A 54 3.74 -11.54 -8.25
C SER A 54 2.44 -11.54 -7.43
N PRO A 55 1.38 -12.24 -7.87
CA PRO A 55 0.23 -12.55 -7.01
C PRO A 55 0.64 -13.58 -5.95
N LYS A 56 0.20 -13.38 -4.70
CA LYS A 56 0.31 -14.35 -3.60
C LYS A 56 -1.09 -14.61 -3.05
N GLY A 57 -1.48 -15.87 -2.96
CA GLY A 57 -2.81 -16.23 -2.50
C GLY A 57 -2.81 -17.57 -1.76
N ASP A 58 -3.63 -17.61 -0.72
CA ASP A 58 -3.89 -18.76 0.15
C ASP A 58 -5.19 -18.46 0.95
N GLU A 59 -5.57 -19.29 1.92
CA GLU A 59 -6.74 -19.04 2.78
C GLU A 59 -6.63 -17.68 3.53
N PRO A 60 -7.76 -17.01 3.82
CA PRO A 60 -7.76 -15.78 4.62
C PRO A 60 -6.96 -15.95 5.93
N GLY A 61 -6.07 -15.00 6.19
CA GLY A 61 -5.15 -15.04 7.32
C GLY A 61 -3.73 -15.53 6.98
N PHE A 62 -3.44 -15.85 5.70
CA PHE A 62 -2.09 -16.22 5.27
C PHE A 62 -1.08 -15.07 5.43
N VAL A 63 -1.54 -13.82 5.34
CA VAL A 63 -0.73 -12.64 5.63
C VAL A 63 -0.80 -12.33 7.12
N GLN A 64 0.36 -12.28 7.78
CA GLN A 64 0.43 -11.93 9.20
C GLN A 64 0.88 -10.49 9.37
N VAL A 65 0.24 -9.78 10.30
CA VAL A 65 0.65 -8.43 10.73
C VAL A 65 1.57 -8.58 11.93
N ALA A 66 2.87 -8.42 11.73
CA ALA A 66 3.86 -8.57 12.82
C ALA A 66 3.85 -7.36 13.77
N ASP A 67 3.66 -6.16 13.22
CA ASP A 67 3.53 -4.91 13.97
C ASP A 67 2.73 -3.88 13.14
N GLU A 68 2.72 -2.61 13.55
CA GLU A 68 1.95 -1.55 12.86
C GLU A 68 2.51 -1.16 11.48
N THR A 69 3.68 -1.69 11.09
CA THR A 69 4.38 -1.35 9.84
C THR A 69 4.93 -2.55 9.07
N THR A 70 4.76 -3.77 9.60
CA THR A 70 5.38 -4.98 9.05
C THR A 70 4.34 -6.06 8.73
N LEU A 71 4.39 -6.56 7.49
CA LEU A 71 3.62 -7.72 7.02
C LEU A 71 4.56 -8.91 6.78
N LEU A 72 4.09 -10.12 7.08
CA LEU A 72 4.70 -11.38 6.66
C LEU A 72 3.80 -12.02 5.60
N ILE A 73 4.39 -12.33 4.45
CA ILE A 73 3.73 -12.80 3.21
C ILE A 73 4.34 -14.14 2.79
#